data_AF-Q26F09-F1
#
_entry.id   AF-Q26F09-F1
#
_cell.length_a   1.000
_cell.length_b   1.000
_cell.length_c   1.000
_cell.angle_alpha   90.00
_cell.angle_beta   90.00
_cell.angle_gamma   90.00
#
_symmetry.space_group_name_H-M   'P 1'
#
loop_
_entity.id
_entity.type
_entity.pdbx_description
1 polymer ?
#
loop_
_entity_poly.entity_id
_entity_poly.type
_entity_poly.pdbx_seq_one_letter_code
_entity_poly.pdbx_strand_id
1 'polypeptide(L)'
;MKKLLFIIAVSVAGLGYAQTPQITDAQLENSRVISEKNDKFNAIVDQKVDQIMTLGNVESKRRGELLELVHEKESQTLSVNRDNLSDIAKQSKINDIRDAYEAKLKAFLGEEKYALVKNAMSPK
;
A
#
# COMPACT_ATOMS: atom_id res chain seq x y z
N MET A 1 -18.24 -43.98 37.79
CA MET A 1 -17.93 -45.33 37.26
C MET A 1 -18.13 -45.26 35.75
N LYS A 2 -17.10 -45.03 34.92
CA LYS A 2 -16.32 -46.05 34.16
C LYS A 2 -17.18 -47.22 33.65
N LYS A 3 -17.41 -47.34 32.33
CA LYS A 3 -17.02 -48.42 31.37
C LYS A 3 -17.42 -47.95 29.94
N LEU A 4 -16.55 -47.44 29.07
CA LEU A 4 -15.63 -48.12 28.14
C LEU A 4 -16.28 -49.16 27.21
N LEU A 5 -16.22 -48.89 25.89
CA LEU A 5 -15.65 -49.71 24.78
C LEU A 5 -16.23 -49.17 23.44
N PHE A 6 -15.53 -48.53 22.49
CA PHE A 6 -14.26 -48.73 21.76
C PHE A 6 -14.41 -49.50 20.42
N ILE A 7 -14.56 -48.70 19.35
CA ILE A 7 -14.00 -48.77 17.96
C ILE A 7 -14.38 -49.90 16.97
N ILE A 8 -14.52 -49.46 15.70
CA ILE A 8 -13.96 -49.94 14.41
C ILE A 8 -15.07 -50.34 13.42
N ALA A 9 -15.09 -49.99 12.14
CA ALA A 9 -14.48 -48.96 11.29
C ALA A 9 -14.98 -49.27 9.86
N VAL A 10 -15.06 -48.22 9.02
CA VAL A 10 -14.69 -48.22 7.59
C VAL A 10 -15.62 -48.90 6.58
N SER A 11 -15.64 -48.28 5.39
CA SER A 11 -16.19 -48.70 4.08
C SER A 11 -17.60 -48.15 3.85
N VAL A 12 -17.88 -47.21 2.94
CA VAL A 12 -17.36 -46.96 1.58
C VAL A 12 -17.68 -45.47 1.27
N ALA A 13 -16.73 -44.55 1.16
CA ALA A 13 -15.90 -44.23 -0.01
C ALA A 13 -16.70 -43.90 -1.29
N GLY A 14 -16.70 -42.62 -1.67
CA GLY A 14 -17.28 -42.11 -2.93
C GLY A 14 -18.44 -41.16 -2.63
N LEU A 15 -18.26 -39.85 -2.48
CA LEU A 15 -17.73 -38.93 -3.50
C LEU A 15 -16.86 -37.88 -2.82
N GLY A 16 -15.58 -38.20 -2.65
CA GLY A 16 -14.57 -37.23 -2.31
C GLY A 16 -14.24 -36.39 -3.53
N TYR A 17 -14.90 -35.26 -3.69
CA TYR A 17 -14.30 -34.04 -4.23
C TYR A 17 -14.96 -32.86 -3.51
N ALA A 18 -14.54 -32.64 -2.26
CA ALA A 18 -14.31 -31.26 -1.87
C ALA A 18 -13.25 -30.74 -2.85
N GLN A 19 -13.68 -30.11 -3.94
CA GLN A 19 -12.81 -29.22 -4.69
C GLN A 19 -12.48 -28.07 -3.74
N THR A 20 -11.47 -28.27 -2.89
CA THR A 20 -10.58 -27.18 -2.50
C THR A 20 -10.30 -26.42 -3.79
N PRO A 21 -10.60 -25.11 -3.88
CA PRO A 21 -10.29 -24.36 -5.09
C PRO A 21 -8.80 -24.53 -5.35
N GLN A 22 -8.44 -25.36 -6.34
CA GLN A 22 -7.09 -25.46 -6.81
C GLN A 22 -6.85 -24.13 -7.51
N ILE A 23 -6.17 -23.24 -6.80
CA ILE A 23 -5.62 -22.02 -7.38
C ILE A 23 -4.80 -22.49 -8.58
N THR A 24 -5.24 -22.11 -9.79
CA THR A 24 -4.52 -22.49 -11.01
C THR A 24 -3.14 -21.83 -11.00
N ASP A 25 -2.15 -22.40 -11.69
CA ASP A 25 -0.82 -21.79 -11.80
C ASP A 25 -0.90 -20.33 -12.29
N ALA A 26 -1.87 -20.04 -13.17
CA ALA A 26 -2.15 -18.68 -13.64
C ALA A 26 -2.72 -17.76 -12.54
N GLN A 27 -3.56 -18.28 -11.63
CA GLN A 27 -4.05 -17.52 -10.48
C GLN A 27 -2.94 -17.31 -9.44
N LEU A 28 -2.08 -18.31 -9.22
CA LEU A 28 -0.94 -18.21 -8.30
C LEU A 28 0.08 -17.18 -8.79
N GLU A 29 0.41 -17.21 -10.09
CA GLU A 29 1.33 -16.24 -10.69
C GLU A 29 0.73 -14.83 -10.69
N ASN A 30 -0.57 -14.68 -10.94
CA ASN A 30 -1.24 -13.38 -10.83
C ASN A 30 -1.20 -12.85 -9.38
N SER A 31 -1.49 -13.69 -8.39
CA SER A 31 -1.35 -13.32 -6.97
C SER A 31 0.07 -12.89 -6.62
N ARG A 32 1.10 -13.60 -7.13
CA ARG A 32 2.50 -13.23 -6.94
C ARG A 32 2.81 -11.86 -7.52
N VAL A 33 2.42 -11.61 -8.77
CA VAL A 33 2.65 -10.32 -9.45
C VAL A 33 1.93 -9.17 -8.74
N ILE A 34 0.70 -9.41 -8.23
CA ILE A 34 -0.03 -8.41 -7.44
C ILE A 34 0.69 -8.12 -6.12
N SER A 35 1.12 -9.16 -5.40
CA SER A 35 1.89 -9.00 -4.15
C SER A 35 3.15 -8.18 -4.38
N GLU A 36 3.95 -8.54 -5.38
CA GLU A 36 5.19 -7.83 -5.70
C GLU A 36 4.95 -6.36 -6.06
N LYS A 37 3.85 -6.05 -6.76
CA LYS A 37 3.47 -4.66 -7.07
C LYS A 37 3.07 -3.88 -5.82
N ASN A 38 2.33 -4.51 -4.91
CA ASN A 38 1.94 -3.89 -3.65
C ASN A 38 3.15 -3.67 -2.73
N ASP A 39 4.05 -4.64 -2.64
CA ASP A 39 5.26 -4.53 -1.82
C ASP A 39 6.17 -3.39 -2.31
N LYS A 40 6.32 -3.26 -3.64
CA LYS A 40 7.05 -2.12 -4.25
C LYS A 40 6.37 -0.79 -3.96
N PHE A 41 5.05 -0.73 -4.05
CA PHE A 41 4.30 0.49 -3.75
C PHE A 41 4.45 0.90 -2.27
N ASN A 42 4.29 -0.06 -1.35
CA ASN A 42 4.45 0.17 0.07
C ASN A 42 5.88 0.61 0.41
N ALA A 43 6.89 -0.02 -0.19
CA ALA A 43 8.28 0.39 0.00
C ALA A 43 8.56 1.83 -0.44
N ILE A 44 7.96 2.29 -1.55
CA ILE A 44 8.07 3.68 -2.01
C ILE A 44 7.41 4.63 -1.00
N VAL A 45 6.23 4.27 -0.50
CA VAL A 45 5.51 5.06 0.51
C VAL A 45 6.33 5.15 1.80
N ASP A 46 6.79 4.02 2.34
CA ASP A 46 7.58 3.97 3.55
C ASP A 46 8.90 4.76 3.42
N GLN A 47 9.61 4.62 2.29
CA GLN A 47 10.83 5.39 2.04
C GLN A 47 10.57 6.90 2.11
N LYS A 48 9.48 7.39 1.52
CA LYS A 48 9.12 8.81 1.54
C LYS A 48 8.71 9.27 2.93
N VAL A 49 7.95 8.46 3.66
CA VAL A 49 7.58 8.73 5.06
C VAL A 49 8.84 8.86 5.90
N ASP A 50 9.77 7.91 5.81
CA ASP A 50 11.00 7.91 6.61
C ASP A 50 11.90 9.10 6.27
N GLN A 51 11.98 9.49 4.99
CA GLN A 51 12.67 10.71 4.57
C GLN A 51 12.05 11.96 5.20
N ILE A 52 10.72 12.11 5.13
CA ILE A 52 10.02 13.28 5.70
C ILE A 52 10.13 13.30 7.22
N MET A 53 10.02 12.13 7.87
CA MET A 53 10.21 11.98 9.32
C MET A 53 11.60 12.48 9.74
N THR A 54 12.63 12.07 9.01
CA THR A 54 14.04 12.41 9.29
C THR A 54 14.30 13.89 9.02
N LEU A 55 13.93 14.39 7.86
CA LEU A 55 14.20 15.78 7.43
C LEU A 55 13.36 16.79 8.22
N GLY A 56 12.10 16.47 8.50
CA GLY A 56 11.18 17.33 9.24
C GLY A 56 11.28 17.18 10.76
N ASN A 57 12.12 16.28 11.26
CA ASN A 57 12.20 15.91 12.68
C ASN A 57 10.79 15.72 13.29
N VAL A 58 10.03 14.81 12.70
CA VAL A 58 8.63 14.54 13.05
C VAL A 58 8.59 13.53 14.20
N GLU A 59 7.70 13.75 15.16
CA GLU A 59 7.50 12.84 16.29
C GLU A 59 6.97 11.48 15.81
N SER A 60 7.54 10.37 16.32
CA SER A 60 7.19 9.00 15.91
C SER A 60 5.71 8.67 16.02
N LYS A 61 4.99 9.23 17.00
CA LYS A 61 3.54 9.04 17.16
C LYS A 61 2.71 9.59 15.99
N ARG A 62 3.26 10.52 15.21
CA ARG A 62 2.60 11.12 14.04
C ARG A 62 2.93 10.39 12.73
N ARG A 63 3.70 9.30 12.78
CA ARG A 63 4.05 8.51 11.60
C ARG A 63 2.80 7.96 10.90
N GLY A 64 1.76 7.58 11.63
CA GLY A 64 0.50 7.08 11.05
C GLY A 64 -0.20 8.12 10.16
N GLU A 65 -0.39 9.33 10.69
CA GLU A 65 -0.96 10.45 9.92
C GLU A 65 -0.14 10.77 8.67
N LEU A 66 1.19 10.76 8.77
CA LEU A 66 2.08 10.99 7.64
C LEU A 66 2.02 9.85 6.61
N LEU A 67 1.93 8.60 7.07
CA LEU A 67 1.79 7.43 6.21
C LEU A 67 0.52 7.53 5.36
N GLU A 68 -0.61 7.88 5.96
CA GLU A 68 -1.87 8.07 5.25
C GLU A 68 -1.76 9.16 4.18
N LEU A 69 -1.14 10.29 4.53
CA LEU A 69 -0.97 11.42 3.64
C LEU A 69 -0.08 11.11 2.42
N VAL A 70 1.04 10.40 2.62
CA VAL A 70 1.92 9.94 1.54
C VAL A 70 1.23 8.85 0.72
N HIS A 71 0.58 7.89 1.37
CA HIS A 71 -0.13 6.80 0.72
C HIS A 71 -1.27 7.32 -0.19
N GLU A 72 -2.08 8.26 0.30
CA GLU A 72 -3.15 8.91 -0.47
C GLU A 72 -2.59 9.54 -1.75
N LYS A 73 -1.53 10.33 -1.63
CA LYS A 73 -0.90 11.00 -2.78
C LYS A 73 -0.36 10.00 -3.80
N GLU A 74 0.35 8.96 -3.36
CA GLU A 74 0.94 7.98 -4.29
C GLU A 74 -0.13 7.12 -4.95
N SER A 75 -1.19 6.74 -4.20
CA SER A 75 -2.31 5.99 -4.74
C SER A 75 -3.08 6.79 -5.80
N GLN A 76 -3.37 8.07 -5.53
CA GLN A 76 -4.02 8.95 -6.50
C GLN A 76 -3.16 9.16 -7.75
N THR A 77 -1.84 9.38 -7.58
CA THR A 77 -0.89 9.50 -8.70
C THR A 77 -0.89 8.24 -9.56
N LEU A 78 -0.86 7.06 -8.92
CA LEU A 78 -0.87 5.78 -9.60
C LEU A 78 -2.18 5.54 -10.36
N SER A 79 -3.32 5.98 -9.80
CA SER A 79 -4.62 5.92 -10.49
C SER A 79 -4.59 6.76 -11.77
N VAL A 80 -4.13 8.01 -11.70
CA VAL A 80 -4.03 8.89 -12.88
C VAL A 80 -3.12 8.31 -13.95
N ASN A 81 -2.02 7.66 -13.55
CA ASN A 81 -1.10 7.01 -14.49
C ASN A 81 -1.72 5.81 -15.22
N ARG A 82 -2.66 5.11 -14.56
CA ARG A 82 -3.42 3.98 -15.12
C ARG A 82 -4.59 4.43 -16.00
N ASP A 83 -5.13 5.62 -15.76
CA ASP A 83 -6.21 6.16 -16.56
C ASP A 83 -5.77 6.41 -18.02
N ASN A 84 -6.69 6.16 -18.96
CA ASN A 84 -6.48 6.44 -20.38
C ASN A 84 -6.75 7.92 -20.70
N LEU A 85 -5.86 8.79 -20.21
CA LEU A 85 -5.91 10.24 -20.40
C LEU A 85 -4.79 10.69 -21.36
N SER A 86 -4.99 11.83 -22.02
CA SER A 86 -3.90 12.49 -22.75
C SER A 86 -2.79 12.94 -21.78
N ASP A 87 -1.56 13.06 -22.27
CA ASP A 87 -0.41 13.45 -21.44
C ASP A 87 -0.63 14.80 -20.73
N ILE A 88 -1.26 15.76 -21.43
CA ILE A 88 -1.61 17.07 -20.87
C ILE A 88 -2.60 16.91 -19.70
N ALA A 89 -3.63 16.09 -19.88
CA ALA A 89 -4.63 15.86 -18.83
C ALA A 89 -4.03 15.08 -17.63
N LYS A 90 -3.14 14.11 -17.88
CA LYS A 90 -2.40 13.41 -16.83
C LYS A 90 -1.56 14.38 -16.02
N GLN A 91 -0.77 15.22 -16.70
CA GLN A 91 0.10 16.18 -16.03
C GLN A 91 -0.70 17.18 -15.19
N SER A 92 -1.84 17.66 -15.70
CA SER A 92 -2.73 18.55 -14.93
C SER A 92 -3.19 17.88 -13.63
N LYS A 93 -3.73 16.66 -13.71
CA LYS A 93 -4.20 15.95 -12.51
C LYS A 93 -3.07 15.63 -11.54
N ILE A 94 -1.90 15.26 -12.03
CA ILE A 94 -0.72 15.02 -11.18
C ILE A 94 -0.29 16.29 -10.46
N ASN A 95 -0.35 17.46 -11.12
CA ASN A 95 -0.08 18.74 -10.48
C ASN A 95 -1.13 19.05 -9.39
N ASP A 96 -2.42 18.83 -9.67
CA ASP A 96 -3.48 19.06 -8.68
C ASP A 96 -3.28 18.18 -7.43
N ILE A 97 -2.94 16.90 -7.62
CA ILE A 97 -2.62 15.97 -6.53
C ILE A 97 -1.39 16.44 -5.75
N ARG A 98 -0.33 16.87 -6.45
CA ARG A 98 0.89 17.39 -5.82
C ARG A 98 0.57 18.62 -4.97
N ASP A 99 -0.18 19.58 -5.51
CA ASP A 99 -0.44 20.86 -4.85
C ASP A 99 -1.35 20.65 -3.61
N ALA A 100 -2.33 19.75 -3.70
CA ALA A 100 -3.15 19.34 -2.56
C ALA A 100 -2.31 18.64 -1.46
N TYR A 101 -1.41 17.75 -1.86
CA TYR A 101 -0.47 17.10 -0.95
C TYR A 101 0.47 18.11 -0.27
N GLU A 102 1.04 19.05 -1.03
CA GLU A 102 1.89 20.11 -0.48
C GLU A 102 1.15 20.93 0.57
N ALA A 103 -0.11 21.30 0.33
CA ALA A 103 -0.94 22.02 1.29
C ALA A 103 -1.18 21.21 2.58
N LYS A 104 -1.55 19.93 2.46
CA LYS A 104 -1.77 19.05 3.61
C LYS A 104 -0.46 18.79 4.38
N LEU A 105 0.65 18.54 3.68
CA LEU A 105 1.95 18.29 4.29
C LEU A 105 2.46 19.52 5.05
N LYS A 106 2.26 20.71 4.48
CA LYS A 106 2.59 21.98 5.11
C LYS A 106 1.77 22.22 6.38
N ALA A 107 0.47 21.91 6.36
CA ALA A 107 -0.38 21.97 7.55
C ALA A 107 0.06 20.95 8.62
N PHE A 108 0.47 19.76 8.22
CA PHE A 108 0.95 18.70 9.11
C PHE A 108 2.29 19.05 9.78
N LEU A 109 3.26 19.55 9.02
CA LEU A 109 4.62 19.84 9.49
C LEU A 109 4.75 21.22 10.15
N GLY A 110 3.97 22.20 9.71
CA GLY A 110 4.22 23.63 9.94
C GLY A 110 5.20 24.22 8.91
N GLU A 111 5.17 25.54 8.76
CA GLU A 111 5.88 26.30 7.71
C GLU A 111 7.40 25.99 7.66
N GLU A 112 8.06 26.06 8.83
CA GLU A 112 9.51 25.94 8.95
C GLU A 112 9.99 24.53 8.57
N LYS A 113 9.39 23.50 9.17
CA LYS A 113 9.72 22.09 8.91
C LYS A 113 9.39 21.70 7.47
N TYR A 114 8.28 22.22 6.93
CA TYR A 114 7.93 22.02 5.53
C TYR A 114 8.98 22.58 4.58
N ALA A 115 9.48 23.79 4.83
CA ALA A 115 10.52 24.40 4.02
C ALA A 115 11.83 23.58 4.02
N LEU A 116 12.23 23.04 5.18
CA LEU A 116 13.38 22.15 5.29
C LEU A 116 13.21 20.88 4.45
N VAL A 117 12.07 20.21 4.59
CA VAL A 117 11.75 18.99 3.83
C VAL A 117 11.72 19.28 2.33
N LYS A 118 11.05 20.36 1.89
CA LYS A 118 10.94 20.71 0.47
C LYS A 118 12.29 21.00 -0.17
N ASN A 119 13.15 21.75 0.51
CA ASN A 119 14.49 22.08 0.01
C ASN A 119 15.40 20.86 -0.07
N ALA A 120 15.28 19.93 0.87
CA ALA A 120 16.08 18.71 0.90
C ALA A 120 15.61 17.65 -0.14
N MET A 121 14.31 17.59 -0.42
CA MET A 121 13.74 16.64 -1.38
C MET A 121 13.85 17.11 -2.85
N SER A 122 13.98 18.42 -3.07
CA SER A 122 14.22 19.01 -4.40
C SER A 122 15.51 19.83 -4.40
N PRO A 123 16.70 19.18 -4.37
CA PRO A 123 17.94 19.90 -4.58
C PRO A 123 17.92 20.52 -5.99
N LYS A 124 18.16 21.83 -6.05
CA LYS A 124 18.30 22.58 -7.31
C LYS A 124 19.47 22.07 -8.14
#